data_AF-A0A6L6HRW2-F1
#
_entry.id   AF-A0A6L6HRW2-F1
#
_cell.length_a   1.000
_cell.length_b   1.000
_cell.length_c   1.000
_cell.angle_alpha   90.00
_cell.angle_beta   90.00
_cell.angle_gamma   90.00
#
_symmetry.space_group_name_H-M   'P 1'
#
loop_
_entity.id
_entity.type
_entity.pdbx_description
1 polymer ?
#
loop_
_entity_poly.entity_id
_entity_poly.type
_entity_poly.pdbx_seq_one_letter_code
_entity_poly.pdbx_strand_id
1 'polypeptide(L)'
;MITLPALTAEQRHHLTLAMTAIAAAETGPDPEDLAAAPALDLWRPLATLDLALVLWGHVSGHPRFAPGPIVTSRLIALNRQDGWARTLSRWYRLAEPFTAFEGALARDAGLSGSGMRIATFDFGGYIPVDDPTVLDRLLADYAARVRACDGEKREHR
;
A
#
# COMPACT_ATOMS: atom_id res chain seq x y z
N MET A 1 -3.05 -20.34 31.14
CA MET A 1 -3.49 -20.43 29.74
C MET A 1 -4.52 -19.34 29.51
N ILE A 2 -4.15 -18.24 28.83
CA ILE A 2 -5.10 -17.20 28.44
C ILE A 2 -5.57 -17.58 27.03
N THR A 3 -6.83 -18.00 26.91
CA THR A 3 -7.46 -18.28 25.61
C THR A 3 -7.61 -16.94 24.88
N LEU A 4 -6.96 -16.79 23.72
CA LEU A 4 -7.21 -15.65 22.84
C LEU A 4 -8.69 -15.65 22.43
N PRO A 5 -9.39 -14.51 22.50
CA PRO A 5 -10.79 -14.46 22.08
C PRO A 5 -10.92 -14.84 20.61
N ALA A 6 -11.97 -15.60 20.28
CA ALA A 6 -12.27 -15.94 18.90
C ALA A 6 -12.50 -14.68 18.05
N LEU A 7 -12.03 -14.69 16.80
CA LEU A 7 -12.21 -13.56 15.88
C LEU A 7 -13.70 -13.22 15.67
N THR A 8 -14.03 -11.94 15.62
CA THR A 8 -15.36 -11.45 15.24
C THR A 8 -15.66 -11.74 13.76
N ALA A 9 -16.94 -11.61 13.36
CA ALA A 9 -17.33 -11.79 11.95
C ALA A 9 -16.61 -10.79 11.03
N GLU A 10 -16.49 -9.54 11.46
CA GLU A 10 -15.77 -8.49 10.74
C GLU A 10 -14.27 -8.80 10.60
N GLN A 11 -13.63 -9.22 11.69
CA GLN A 11 -12.22 -9.65 11.64
C GLN A 11 -12.01 -10.85 10.71
N ARG A 12 -12.94 -11.80 10.68
CA ARG A 12 -12.89 -12.92 9.72
C ARG A 12 -13.04 -12.46 8.28
N HIS A 13 -13.94 -11.51 8.02
CA HIS A 13 -14.12 -10.94 6.69
C HIS A 13 -12.85 -10.23 6.22
N HIS A 14 -12.25 -9.39 7.07
CA HIS A 14 -10.99 -8.71 6.75
C HIS A 14 -9.83 -9.68 6.52
N LEU A 15 -9.71 -10.75 7.34
CA LEU A 15 -8.70 -11.78 7.12
C LEU A 15 -8.88 -12.46 5.75
N THR A 16 -10.12 -12.76 5.37
CA THR A 16 -10.43 -13.38 4.08
C THR A 16 -10.03 -12.44 2.93
N LEU A 17 -10.38 -11.17 3.00
CA LEU A 17 -9.99 -10.17 1.99
C LEU A 17 -8.47 -10.05 1.87
N ALA A 18 -7.76 -10.04 3.01
CA ALA A 18 -6.30 -9.97 3.04
C ALA A 18 -5.67 -11.21 2.40
N MET A 19 -6.11 -12.42 2.74
CA MET A 19 -5.63 -13.66 2.13
C MET A 19 -5.84 -13.67 0.61
N THR A 20 -7.03 -13.30 0.14
CA THR A 20 -7.31 -13.20 -1.30
C THR A 20 -6.41 -12.18 -1.99
N ALA A 21 -6.22 -11.01 -1.38
CA ALA A 21 -5.37 -9.97 -1.95
C ALA A 21 -3.88 -10.37 -1.98
N ILE A 22 -3.41 -11.11 -0.97
CA ILE A 22 -2.04 -11.64 -0.92
C ILE A 22 -1.83 -12.67 -2.03
N ALA A 23 -2.74 -13.64 -2.17
CA ALA A 23 -2.65 -14.65 -3.22
C ALA A 23 -2.68 -14.03 -4.63
N ALA A 24 -3.52 -13.00 -4.83
CA ALA A 24 -3.55 -12.24 -6.08
C ALA A 24 -2.22 -11.50 -6.33
N ALA A 25 -1.64 -10.88 -5.29
CA ALA A 25 -0.35 -10.19 -5.39
C ALA A 25 0.81 -11.11 -5.77
N GLU A 26 0.82 -12.36 -5.29
CA GLU A 26 1.86 -13.35 -5.61
C GLU A 26 1.81 -13.78 -7.08
N THR A 27 0.62 -13.81 -7.67
CA THR A 27 0.43 -14.13 -9.09
C THR A 27 0.69 -12.91 -9.98
N GLY A 28 0.49 -11.71 -9.44
CA GLY A 28 0.45 -10.47 -10.21
C GLY A 28 -0.92 -10.24 -10.86
N PRO A 29 -1.19 -9.01 -11.33
CA PRO A 29 -2.44 -8.71 -12.02
C PRO A 29 -2.44 -9.34 -13.43
N ASP A 30 -3.62 -9.76 -13.90
CA ASP A 30 -3.82 -10.00 -15.31
C ASP A 30 -3.62 -8.69 -16.11
N PRO A 31 -3.05 -8.72 -17.33
CA PRO A 31 -2.85 -7.51 -18.13
C PRO A 31 -4.13 -6.70 -18.37
N GLU A 32 -5.27 -7.36 -18.59
CA GLU A 32 -6.56 -6.68 -18.79
C GLU A 32 -7.06 -6.05 -17.49
N ASP A 33 -6.94 -6.77 -16.37
CA ASP A 33 -7.26 -6.26 -15.04
C ASP A 33 -6.42 -5.03 -14.67
N LEU A 34 -5.13 -5.04 -15.01
CA LEU A 34 -4.24 -3.91 -14.76
C LEU A 34 -4.55 -2.73 -15.69
N ALA A 35 -4.87 -2.99 -16.96
CA ALA A 35 -5.25 -1.93 -17.90
C ALA A 35 -6.54 -1.22 -17.47
N ALA A 36 -7.48 -1.94 -16.88
CA ALA A 36 -8.72 -1.40 -16.33
C ALA A 36 -8.56 -0.77 -14.93
N ALA A 37 -7.41 -0.97 -14.27
CA ALA A 37 -7.18 -0.48 -12.92
C ALA A 37 -7.05 1.06 -12.88
N PRO A 38 -7.53 1.72 -11.80
CA PRO A 38 -7.30 3.15 -11.60
C PRO A 38 -5.80 3.47 -11.60
N ALA A 39 -5.44 4.59 -12.23
CA ALA A 39 -4.07 5.09 -12.17
C ALA A 39 -3.89 5.89 -10.87
N LEU A 40 -2.77 5.67 -10.19
CA LEU A 40 -2.34 6.42 -9.03
C LEU A 40 -1.02 7.13 -9.36
N ASP A 41 -1.10 8.45 -9.45
CA ASP A 41 0.01 9.33 -9.76
C ASP A 41 0.48 10.08 -8.51
N LEU A 42 1.70 10.62 -8.56
CA LEU A 42 2.36 11.29 -7.43
C LEU A 42 2.26 10.46 -6.14
N TRP A 43 2.45 9.15 -6.27
CA TRP A 43 2.14 8.21 -5.19
C TRP A 43 3.27 8.13 -4.16
N ARG A 44 2.92 7.90 -2.89
CA ARG A 44 3.86 7.71 -1.78
C ARG A 44 3.39 6.65 -0.80
N PRO A 45 4.23 5.67 -0.43
CA PRO A 45 3.93 4.74 0.67
C PRO A 45 3.92 5.46 2.00
N LEU A 46 2.86 5.26 2.77
CA LEU A 46 2.70 5.81 4.11
C LEU A 46 2.37 4.68 5.10
N ALA A 47 2.83 4.84 6.33
CA ALA A 47 2.38 4.05 7.47
C ALA A 47 1.42 4.90 8.32
N THR A 48 0.28 4.30 8.71
CA THR A 48 -0.62 4.85 9.72
C THR A 48 -0.05 4.61 11.13
N LEU A 49 -0.64 5.26 12.14
CA LEU A 49 -0.27 5.04 13.55
C LEU A 49 -0.51 3.60 14.04
N ASP A 50 -1.48 2.88 13.46
CA ASP A 50 -1.72 1.45 13.70
C ASP A 50 -0.87 0.53 12.79
N LEU A 51 0.18 1.08 12.17
CA LEU A 51 1.14 0.37 11.32
C LEU A 51 0.49 -0.29 10.09
N ALA A 52 -0.62 0.26 9.60
CA ALA A 52 -1.14 -0.06 8.29
C ALA A 52 -0.31 0.66 7.22
N LEU A 53 0.21 -0.10 6.27
CA LEU A 53 0.77 0.48 5.06
C LEU A 53 -0.36 0.85 4.10
N VAL A 54 -0.30 2.04 3.53
CA VAL A 54 -1.24 2.58 2.55
C VAL A 54 -0.47 3.34 1.47
N LEU A 55 -1.12 3.66 0.36
CA LEU A 55 -0.61 4.64 -0.59
C LEU A 55 -1.43 5.92 -0.47
N TRP A 56 -0.73 7.05 -0.44
CA TRP A 56 -1.31 8.33 -0.81
C TRP A 56 -0.95 8.64 -2.25
N GLY A 57 -1.81 9.33 -2.98
CA GLY A 57 -1.53 9.82 -4.33
C GLY A 57 -2.76 10.40 -5.02
N HIS A 58 -2.58 10.90 -6.24
CA HIS A 58 -3.66 11.43 -7.06
C HIS A 58 -4.24 10.34 -7.95
N VAL A 59 -5.49 9.96 -7.72
CA VAL A 59 -6.16 8.91 -8.48
C VAL A 59 -6.85 9.47 -9.72
N SER A 60 -6.90 8.69 -10.79
CA SER A 60 -7.77 8.89 -11.95
C SER A 60 -8.37 7.56 -12.42
N GLY A 61 -9.52 7.62 -13.11
CA GLY A 61 -10.22 6.41 -13.58
C GLY A 61 -10.82 5.56 -12.45
N HIS A 62 -11.00 6.11 -11.25
CA HIS A 62 -11.55 5.36 -10.12
C HIS A 62 -13.07 5.18 -10.26
N PRO A 63 -13.63 3.97 -10.14
CA PRO A 63 -15.05 3.72 -10.39
C PRO A 63 -16.00 4.36 -9.37
N ARG A 64 -15.48 4.77 -8.20
CA ARG A 64 -16.26 5.34 -7.09
C ARG A 64 -15.90 6.79 -6.75
N PHE A 65 -14.73 7.26 -7.15
CA PHE A 65 -14.21 8.55 -6.68
C PHE A 65 -13.88 9.42 -7.89
N ALA A 66 -14.18 10.72 -7.78
CA ALA A 66 -13.70 11.68 -8.76
C ALA A 66 -12.16 11.71 -8.76
N PRO A 67 -11.52 12.11 -9.88
CA PRO A 67 -10.08 12.33 -9.90
C PRO A 67 -9.65 13.29 -8.78
N GLY A 68 -8.59 12.93 -8.06
CA GLY A 68 -8.18 13.71 -6.89
C GLY A 68 -7.24 12.94 -5.96
N PRO A 69 -6.75 13.61 -4.88
CA PRO A 69 -5.95 12.96 -3.86
C PRO A 69 -6.76 11.91 -3.09
N ILE A 70 -6.18 10.74 -2.86
CA ILE A 70 -6.75 9.68 -2.03
C ILE A 70 -5.70 9.08 -1.09
N VAL A 71 -6.17 8.46 -0.02
CA VAL A 71 -5.45 7.42 0.71
C VAL A 71 -6.13 6.09 0.40
N THR A 72 -5.37 5.10 -0.05
CA THR A 72 -5.91 3.80 -0.43
C THR A 72 -6.31 2.98 0.81
N SER A 73 -7.09 1.92 0.60
CA SER A 73 -7.11 0.81 1.57
C SER A 73 -5.70 0.24 1.79
N ARG A 74 -5.51 -0.56 2.85
CA ARG A 74 -4.21 -1.19 3.18
C ARG A 74 -3.52 -1.77 1.95
N LEU A 75 -2.26 -1.37 1.76
CA LEU A 75 -1.34 -1.86 0.76
C LEU A 75 -0.91 -3.28 1.12
N ILE A 76 -0.96 -4.16 0.12
CA ILE A 76 -0.65 -5.59 0.25
C ILE A 76 0.64 -5.92 -0.49
N ALA A 77 0.82 -5.36 -1.68
CA ALA A 77 2.03 -5.50 -2.46
C ALA A 77 2.22 -4.28 -3.37
N LEU A 78 3.46 -4.00 -3.72
CA LEU A 78 3.84 -2.91 -4.61
C LEU A 78 5.00 -3.39 -5.47
N ASN A 79 4.81 -3.38 -6.78
CA ASN A 79 5.86 -3.67 -7.74
C ASN A 79 6.16 -2.40 -8.55
N ARG A 80 7.31 -1.79 -8.25
CA ARG A 80 7.74 -0.52 -8.87
C ARG A 80 8.21 -0.73 -10.30
N GLN A 81 8.76 -1.90 -10.62
CA GLN A 81 9.30 -2.20 -11.95
C GLN A 81 8.16 -2.45 -12.94
N ASP A 82 7.16 -3.23 -12.52
CA ASP A 82 6.00 -3.54 -13.35
C ASP A 82 4.86 -2.51 -13.20
N GLY A 83 5.08 -1.46 -12.40
CA GLY A 83 4.19 -0.31 -12.31
C GLY A 83 2.81 -0.61 -11.73
N TRP A 84 2.72 -1.47 -10.71
CA TRP A 84 1.44 -1.80 -10.09
C TRP A 84 1.49 -1.86 -8.55
N ALA A 85 0.32 -1.65 -7.93
CA ALA A 85 0.10 -1.90 -6.52
C ALA A 85 -1.14 -2.75 -6.28
N ARG A 86 -1.06 -3.70 -5.35
CA ARG A 86 -2.20 -4.43 -4.81
C ARG A 86 -2.58 -3.86 -3.45
N THR A 87 -3.84 -3.47 -3.30
CA THR A 87 -4.42 -3.12 -2.00
C THR A 87 -5.43 -4.18 -1.59
N LEU A 88 -6.00 -4.08 -0.38
CA LEU A 88 -7.09 -4.97 0.04
C LEU A 88 -8.25 -4.97 -0.97
N SER A 89 -8.58 -3.81 -1.54
CA SER A 89 -9.77 -3.67 -2.37
C SER A 89 -9.53 -3.82 -3.87
N ARG A 90 -8.37 -3.41 -4.39
CA ARG A 90 -8.14 -3.33 -5.84
C ARG A 90 -6.66 -3.25 -6.23
N TRP A 91 -6.44 -3.40 -7.53
CA TRP A 91 -5.22 -3.04 -8.22
C TRP A 91 -5.17 -1.54 -8.52
N TYR A 92 -3.96 -1.00 -8.58
CA TYR A 92 -3.69 0.33 -9.11
C TYR A 92 -2.53 0.23 -10.11
N ARG A 93 -2.61 1.00 -11.18
CA ARG A 93 -1.48 1.27 -12.07
C ARG A 93 -0.70 2.46 -11.50
N LEU A 94 0.59 2.29 -11.30
CA LEU A 94 1.46 3.30 -10.75
C LEU A 94 1.99 4.18 -11.89
N ALA A 95 1.77 5.49 -11.75
CA ALA A 95 2.44 6.50 -12.57
C ALA A 95 3.67 7.01 -11.82
N GLU A 96 3.90 8.32 -11.74
CA GLU A 96 5.11 8.87 -11.15
C GLU A 96 5.06 8.80 -9.61
N PRO A 97 6.12 8.34 -8.91
CA PRO A 97 6.18 8.46 -7.45
C PRO A 97 6.38 9.91 -7.02
N PHE A 98 5.84 10.29 -5.86
CA PHE A 98 5.99 11.63 -5.30
C PHE A 98 7.45 12.04 -5.10
N THR A 99 8.34 11.09 -4.79
CA THR A 99 9.78 11.33 -4.61
C THR A 99 10.47 11.79 -5.89
N ALA A 100 9.97 11.43 -7.07
CA ALA A 100 10.47 11.93 -8.34
C ALA A 100 10.11 13.41 -8.53
N PHE A 101 8.88 13.80 -8.17
CA PHE A 101 8.46 15.20 -8.13
C PHE A 101 9.30 16.03 -7.15
N GLU A 102 9.53 15.52 -5.92
CA GLU A 102 10.41 16.18 -4.94
C GLU A 102 11.84 16.35 -5.50
N GLY A 103 12.37 15.33 -6.16
CA GLY A 103 13.68 15.38 -6.81
C GLY A 103 13.75 16.36 -7.98
N ALA A 104 12.67 16.52 -8.75
CA ALA A 104 12.59 17.54 -9.80
C ALA A 104 12.59 18.96 -9.20
N LEU A 105 11.75 19.19 -8.20
CA LEU A 105 11.66 20.48 -7.53
C LEU A 105 12.99 20.91 -6.88
N ALA A 106 13.69 19.98 -6.22
CA ALA A 106 14.98 20.26 -5.62
C ALA A 106 16.03 20.69 -6.67
N ARG A 107 16.05 20.02 -7.83
CA ARG A 107 16.94 20.37 -8.95
C ARG A 107 16.65 21.77 -9.48
N ASP A 108 15.38 22.09 -9.71
CA ASP A 108 14.97 23.39 -10.28
C ASP A 108 15.21 24.55 -9.30
N ALA A 109 15.09 24.29 -8.00
CA ALA A 109 15.40 25.27 -6.95
C ALA A 109 16.91 25.47 -6.71
N GLY A 110 17.78 24.76 -7.44
CA GLY A 110 19.23 24.82 -7.24
C GLY A 110 19.68 24.26 -5.88
N LEU A 111 18.85 23.44 -5.24
CA LEU A 111 19.12 22.82 -3.96
C LEU A 111 19.89 21.52 -4.21
N SER A 112 21.19 21.53 -3.91
CA SER A 112 22.06 20.34 -4.05
C SER A 112 22.41 19.78 -2.68
N GLY A 113 22.08 18.50 -2.45
CA GLY A 113 22.43 17.73 -1.25
C GLY A 113 21.23 17.34 -0.39
N SER A 114 21.42 16.29 0.43
CA SER A 114 20.45 15.60 1.30
C SER A 114 19.79 16.44 2.41
N GLY A 115 19.77 17.75 2.26
CA GLY A 115 19.41 18.73 3.28
C GLY A 115 18.23 19.61 2.91
N MET A 116 17.18 19.06 2.29
CA MET A 116 15.84 19.64 2.45
C MET A 116 14.77 18.58 2.10
N ARG A 117 14.07 18.10 3.12
CA ARG A 117 12.70 17.60 2.99
C ARG A 117 11.85 18.83 2.65
N ILE A 118 11.88 19.30 1.40
CA ILE A 118 11.19 20.52 0.96
C ILE A 118 9.71 20.33 1.28
N ALA A 119 9.28 20.95 2.38
CA ALA A 119 8.03 20.69 3.08
C ALA A 119 7.83 19.20 3.38
N THR A 120 7.99 18.79 4.64
CA THR A 120 7.21 17.65 5.12
C THR A 120 5.75 17.98 4.85
N PHE A 121 5.23 17.49 3.72
CA PHE A 121 3.80 17.46 3.47
C PHE A 121 3.24 16.76 4.70
N ASP A 122 2.57 17.52 5.56
CA ASP A 122 2.01 16.97 6.78
C ASP A 122 0.86 16.06 6.33
N PHE A 123 1.13 14.77 6.31
CA PHE A 123 0.12 13.80 5.95
C PHE A 123 -0.90 13.60 7.10
N GLY A 124 -0.81 14.33 8.21
CA GLY A 124 -1.79 14.30 9.28
C GLY A 124 -1.68 13.02 10.10
N GLY A 125 -0.49 12.74 10.65
CA GLY A 125 -0.24 11.56 11.49
C GLY A 125 0.17 10.30 10.72
N TYR A 126 0.43 10.40 9.42
CA TYR A 126 1.03 9.33 8.63
C TYR A 126 2.54 9.52 8.54
N ILE A 127 3.27 8.41 8.53
CA ILE A 127 4.73 8.38 8.45
C ILE A 127 5.12 7.90 7.06
N PRO A 128 5.84 8.69 6.25
CA PRO A 128 6.36 8.23 4.97
C PRO A 128 7.30 7.03 5.11
N VAL A 129 7.13 6.03 4.25
CA VAL A 129 7.99 4.83 4.17
C VAL A 129 8.71 4.84 2.82
N ASP A 130 9.71 5.72 2.71
CA ASP A 130 10.40 5.98 1.45
C ASP A 130 11.51 4.95 1.14
N ASP A 131 12.07 4.30 2.17
CA ASP A 131 13.05 3.23 1.99
C ASP A 131 12.35 1.97 1.42
N PRO A 132 12.67 1.56 0.18
CA PRO A 132 12.02 0.42 -0.44
C PRO A 132 12.29 -0.89 0.31
N THR A 133 13.48 -1.06 0.90
CA THR A 133 13.84 -2.27 1.66
C THR A 133 12.99 -2.38 2.91
N VAL A 134 12.77 -1.24 3.60
CA VAL A 134 11.91 -1.20 4.78
C VAL A 134 10.46 -1.48 4.39
N LEU A 135 9.97 -0.88 3.30
CA LEU A 135 8.60 -1.12 2.83
C LEU A 135 8.37 -2.60 2.49
N ASP A 136 9.27 -3.18 1.70
CA ASP A 136 9.13 -4.56 1.22
C ASP A 136 9.16 -5.55 2.39
N ARG A 137 10.02 -5.32 3.40
CA ARG A 137 10.03 -6.10 4.65
C ARG A 137 8.70 -5.99 5.39
N LEU A 138 8.16 -4.79 5.58
CA LEU A 138 6.90 -4.58 6.30
C LEU A 138 5.70 -5.24 5.59
N LEU A 139 5.68 -5.20 4.25
CA LEU A 139 4.66 -5.91 3.46
C LEU A 139 4.79 -7.43 3.61
N ALA A 140 6.01 -7.96 3.57
CA ALA A 140 6.28 -9.38 3.78
C ALA A 140 5.87 -9.85 5.19
N ASP A 141 6.22 -9.09 6.22
CA ASP A 141 5.87 -9.37 7.62
C ASP A 141 4.35 -9.39 7.81
N TYR A 142 3.63 -8.44 7.21
CA TYR A 142 2.17 -8.42 7.22
C TYR A 142 1.59 -9.68 6.56
N ALA A 143 2.07 -10.03 5.37
CA ALA A 143 1.58 -11.22 4.67
C ALA A 143 1.85 -12.50 5.47
N ALA A 144 3.02 -12.64 6.08
CA ALA A 144 3.34 -13.76 6.96
C ALA A 144 2.40 -13.83 8.18
N ARG A 145 2.08 -12.68 8.78
CA ARG A 145 1.17 -12.60 9.92
C ARG A 145 -0.26 -13.00 9.57
N VAL A 146 -0.77 -12.55 8.41
CA VAL A 146 -2.10 -12.93 7.91
C VAL A 146 -2.17 -14.45 7.69
N ARG A 147 -1.15 -15.06 7.07
CA ARG A 147 -1.10 -16.51 6.85
C ARG A 147 -1.06 -17.30 8.17
N ALA A 148 -0.31 -16.83 9.17
CA ALA A 148 -0.27 -17.46 10.48
C ALA A 148 -1.66 -17.49 11.16
N CYS A 149 -2.41 -16.39 11.10
CA CYS A 149 -3.78 -16.32 11.62
C CYS A 149 -4.78 -17.25 10.90
N ASP A 150 -4.51 -17.65 9.65
CA ASP A 150 -5.31 -18.67 8.95
C ASP A 150 -4.90 -20.10 9.34
N GLY A 151 -3.59 -20.35 9.48
CA GLY A 151 -3.05 -21.65 9.89
C GLY A 151 -3.56 -22.11 11.27
N GLU A 152 -3.58 -21.21 12.25
CA GLU A 152 -4.11 -21.47 13.61
C GLU A 152 -5.57 -21.94 13.58
N LYS A 153 -6.36 -21.60 12.55
CA LYS A 153 -7.74 -22.09 12.41
C LYS A 153 -7.84 -23.52 11.90
N ARG A 154 -6.89 -23.97 11.08
CA ARG A 154 -6.93 -25.33 10.50
C ARG A 154 -6.59 -26.40 11.52
N GLU A 155 -5.78 -26.07 12.53
CA GLU A 155 -5.40 -27.00 13.60
C GLU A 155 -6.48 -27.18 14.69
N HIS A 156 -7.44 -26.26 14.78
CA HIS A 156 -8.53 -26.29 15.77
C HIS A 156 -9.89 -26.74 15.19
N ARG A 157 -9.93 -27.24 13.95
CA ARG A 157 -11.16 -27.72 13.29
C ARG A 157 -11.22 -29.26 13.29
#